data_AF-A0A1L9QCC6-F1
#
_entry.id   AF-A0A1L9QCC6-F1
#
_cell.length_a   1.000
_cell.length_b   1.000
_cell.length_c   1.000
_cell.angle_alpha   90.00
_cell.angle_beta   90.00
_cell.angle_gamma   90.00
#
_symmetry.space_group_name_H-M   'P 1'
#
loop_
_entity.id
_entity.type
_entity.pdbx_description
1 polymer ?
#
loop_
_entity_poly.entity_id
_entity_poly.type
_entity_poly.pdbx_seq_one_letter_code
_entity_poly.pdbx_strand_id
1 'polypeptide(L)'
;MSDNHTKQAWSLVNEYFHSNQIDPSKLVDHELVRAYLKACQKSTPKGVSISRQGNRLYLRFKTATKATTANNGCNESFTRDGCINALAKAIAVSDKLKTLDSESEFWEWYESEIKGTVSLENDIITIGDAIEIVKNNYINGYDKCGRDRSDKRLRTNTLANYHLTYGKHFEKLNPKLQLTGENIISELNRNWGQLIVSISGSQTLCSKGFKNAYTGVLKLLRDTRLDGELTKVTKHFGVTRIVRKTEEQAIDLETFLDFRARVLGLNGYKLTKAQLNNIESRKSWFKAISFNLLYGFRCSEFKAIRNLDEPVQLGKRLVKALHDPTNDENIVIGRVMAFG
;
A
#
# COMPACT_ATOMS: atom_id res chain seq x y z
N MET A 1 -9.77 -10.53 -21.09
CA MET A 1 -9.79 -9.05 -20.98
C MET A 1 -8.49 -8.40 -21.44
N SER A 2 -8.56 -7.48 -22.41
CA SER A 2 -7.39 -6.84 -23.04
C SER A 2 -6.71 -5.83 -22.10
N ASP A 3 -5.37 -5.88 -22.02
CA ASP A 3 -4.51 -4.94 -21.27
C ASP A 3 -4.78 -3.46 -21.65
N ASN A 4 -5.29 -3.24 -22.87
CA ASN A 4 -5.61 -1.91 -23.39
C ASN A 4 -6.74 -1.21 -22.61
N HIS A 5 -7.82 -1.92 -22.27
CA HIS A 5 -8.95 -1.32 -21.55
C HIS A 5 -8.60 -0.96 -20.11
N THR A 6 -7.72 -1.74 -19.47
CA THR A 6 -7.22 -1.45 -18.12
C THR A 6 -6.37 -0.17 -18.11
N LYS A 7 -5.46 -0.01 -19.08
CA LYS A 7 -4.66 1.21 -19.25
C LYS A 7 -5.54 2.42 -19.55
N GLN A 8 -6.53 2.27 -20.41
CA GLN A 8 -7.50 3.32 -20.71
C GLN A 8 -8.29 3.74 -19.46
N ALA A 9 -8.76 2.78 -18.66
CA ALA A 9 -9.47 3.06 -17.41
C ALA A 9 -8.62 3.86 -16.41
N TRP A 10 -7.34 3.49 -16.25
CA TRP A 10 -6.40 4.25 -15.42
C TRP A 10 -6.18 5.67 -15.94
N SER A 11 -5.99 5.84 -17.25
CA SER A 11 -5.84 7.15 -17.89
C SER A 11 -7.04 8.07 -17.58
N LEU A 12 -8.26 7.56 -17.78
CA LEU A 12 -9.50 8.31 -17.54
C LEU A 12 -9.70 8.68 -16.06
N VAL A 13 -9.30 7.81 -15.14
CA VAL A 13 -9.41 8.10 -13.70
C VAL A 13 -8.37 9.13 -13.27
N ASN A 14 -7.15 9.05 -13.79
CA ASN A 14 -6.12 10.06 -13.54
C ASN A 14 -6.53 11.43 -14.09
N GLU A 15 -7.06 11.47 -15.31
CA GLU A 15 -7.59 12.70 -15.92
C GLU A 15 -8.73 13.29 -15.07
N TYR A 16 -9.63 12.45 -14.56
CA TYR A 16 -10.68 12.90 -13.64
C TYR A 16 -10.09 13.51 -12.36
N PHE A 17 -9.12 12.85 -11.72
CA PHE A 17 -8.49 13.38 -10.50
C PHE A 17 -7.76 14.70 -10.76
N HIS A 18 -7.00 14.81 -11.85
CA HIS A 18 -6.32 16.04 -12.24
C HIS A 18 -7.31 17.18 -12.50
N SER A 19 -8.35 16.92 -13.28
CA SER A 19 -9.36 17.93 -13.65
C SER A 19 -10.16 18.45 -12.45
N ASN A 20 -10.29 17.64 -11.40
CA ASN A 20 -11.03 17.99 -10.19
C ASN A 20 -10.10 18.37 -9.02
N GLN A 21 -8.79 18.52 -9.25
CA GLN A 21 -7.78 18.84 -8.23
C GLN A 21 -7.83 17.89 -7.02
N ILE A 22 -8.19 16.63 -7.25
CA ILE A 22 -8.23 15.59 -6.23
C ILE A 22 -6.83 15.00 -6.14
N ASP A 23 -6.23 15.05 -4.95
CA ASP A 23 -4.96 14.40 -4.66
C ASP A 23 -5.22 13.05 -3.96
N PRO A 24 -5.14 11.91 -4.68
CA PRO A 24 -5.42 10.60 -4.09
C PRO A 24 -4.44 10.22 -2.99
N SER A 25 -3.24 10.82 -2.97
CA SER A 25 -2.20 10.50 -1.99
C SER A 25 -2.56 10.90 -0.57
N LYS A 26 -3.50 11.86 -0.43
CA LYS A 26 -4.02 12.39 0.84
C LYS A 26 -5.23 11.61 1.37
N LEU A 27 -5.84 10.75 0.55
CA LEU A 27 -7.00 9.97 0.94
C LEU A 27 -6.56 8.63 1.53
N VAL A 28 -7.29 8.16 2.54
CA VAL A 28 -7.01 6.90 3.23
C VAL A 28 -8.19 5.93 3.20
N ASP A 29 -7.88 4.65 3.13
CA ASP A 29 -8.82 3.52 3.24
C ASP A 29 -10.12 3.73 2.44
N HIS A 30 -11.23 3.93 3.14
CA HIS A 30 -12.57 3.98 2.57
C HIS A 30 -12.84 5.26 1.78
N GLU A 31 -12.19 6.38 2.13
CA GLU A 31 -12.30 7.63 1.38
C GLU A 31 -11.66 7.49 0.01
N LEU A 32 -10.49 6.84 -0.04
CA LEU A 32 -9.78 6.56 -1.28
C LEU A 32 -10.65 5.70 -2.21
N VAL A 33 -11.19 4.57 -1.72
CA VAL A 33 -12.01 3.67 -2.55
C VAL A 33 -13.28 4.38 -3.05
N ARG A 34 -13.91 5.24 -2.23
CA ARG A 34 -15.07 6.04 -2.66
C ARG A 34 -14.72 7.05 -3.74
N ALA A 35 -13.56 7.73 -3.63
CA ALA A 35 -13.09 8.66 -4.65
C ALA A 35 -12.85 7.94 -5.99
N TYR A 36 -12.23 6.76 -5.94
CA TYR A 36 -12.06 5.90 -7.13
C TYR A 36 -13.38 5.46 -7.73
N LEU A 37 -14.37 5.02 -6.93
CA LEU A 37 -15.69 4.67 -7.45
C LEU A 37 -16.35 5.86 -8.14
N LYS A 38 -16.31 7.06 -7.53
CA LYS A 38 -16.88 8.26 -8.12
C LYS A 38 -16.18 8.65 -9.44
N ALA A 39 -14.86 8.60 -9.47
CA ALA A 39 -14.08 8.83 -10.69
C ALA A 39 -14.50 7.84 -11.78
N CYS A 40 -14.53 6.54 -11.45
CA CYS A 40 -14.93 5.49 -12.40
C CYS A 40 -16.35 5.72 -12.93
N GLN A 41 -17.31 6.04 -12.07
CA GLN A 41 -18.70 6.33 -12.47
C GLN A 41 -18.84 7.57 -13.35
N LYS A 42 -17.94 8.55 -13.23
CA LYS A 42 -17.93 9.74 -14.08
C LYS A 42 -17.18 9.51 -15.40
N SER A 43 -16.24 8.57 -15.40
CA SER A 43 -15.46 8.19 -16.57
C SER A 43 -16.07 7.05 -17.39
N THR A 44 -17.18 6.44 -16.96
CA THR A 44 -17.86 5.40 -17.75
C THR A 44 -18.40 5.95 -19.07
N PRO A 45 -18.30 5.19 -20.17
CA PRO A 45 -18.91 5.55 -21.44
C PRO A 45 -20.42 5.76 -21.33
N LYS A 46 -20.98 6.65 -22.16
CA LYS A 46 -22.44 6.88 -22.23
C LYS A 46 -23.17 5.56 -22.53
N GLY A 47 -24.25 5.30 -21.80
CA GLY A 47 -25.07 4.08 -21.95
C GLY A 47 -24.66 2.93 -21.04
N VAL A 48 -23.49 3.02 -20.38
CA VAL A 48 -23.03 2.07 -19.35
C VAL A 48 -22.78 2.83 -18.04
N SER A 49 -23.11 2.24 -16.91
CA SER A 49 -22.80 2.82 -15.59
C SER A 49 -22.36 1.75 -14.60
N ILE A 50 -21.57 2.15 -13.61
CA ILE A 50 -21.13 1.29 -12.52
C ILE A 50 -22.01 1.57 -11.30
N SER A 51 -22.51 0.50 -10.67
CA SER A 51 -23.26 0.58 -9.43
C SER A 51 -22.63 -0.30 -8.35
N ARG A 52 -22.86 0.09 -7.09
CA ARG A 52 -22.37 -0.64 -5.91
C ARG A 52 -23.55 -1.18 -5.13
N GLN A 53 -23.51 -2.45 -4.76
CA GLN A 53 -24.43 -3.07 -3.81
C GLN A 53 -23.62 -3.88 -2.79
N GLY A 54 -23.66 -3.47 -1.52
CA GLY A 54 -22.77 -4.00 -0.50
C GLY A 54 -21.29 -3.83 -0.89
N ASN A 55 -20.53 -4.93 -0.85
CA ASN A 55 -19.12 -4.98 -1.21
C ASN A 55 -18.87 -5.38 -2.68
N ARG A 56 -19.90 -5.40 -3.53
CA ARG A 56 -19.82 -5.85 -4.93
C ARG A 56 -20.13 -4.71 -5.90
N LEU A 57 -19.45 -4.77 -7.04
CA LEU A 57 -19.63 -3.85 -8.16
C LEU A 57 -20.39 -4.52 -9.30
N TYR A 58 -21.26 -3.75 -9.94
CA TYR A 58 -22.16 -4.20 -11.00
C TYR A 58 -22.13 -3.19 -12.16
N LEU A 59 -22.38 -3.69 -13.37
CA LEU A 59 -22.56 -2.88 -14.56
C LEU A 59 -24.05 -2.76 -14.90
N ARG A 60 -24.45 -1.58 -15.32
CA ARG A 60 -25.82 -1.22 -15.72
C ARG A 60 -25.78 -0.67 -17.13
N PHE A 61 -26.53 -1.30 -18.03
CA PHE A 61 -26.62 -0.96 -19.43
C PHE A 61 -27.93 -1.52 -19.99
N LYS A 62 -28.39 -0.98 -21.13
CA LYS A 62 -29.63 -1.42 -21.80
C LYS A 62 -29.32 -2.52 -22.81
N THR A 63 -30.13 -3.56 -22.83
CA THR A 63 -30.24 -4.51 -23.95
C THR A 63 -31.71 -4.61 -24.40
N ALA A 64 -32.06 -5.49 -25.34
CA ALA A 64 -33.48 -5.63 -25.73
C ALA A 64 -34.28 -6.30 -24.61
N THR A 65 -33.69 -7.24 -23.88
CA THR A 65 -34.36 -7.94 -22.77
C THR A 65 -34.16 -7.31 -21.38
N LYS A 66 -33.10 -6.53 -21.16
CA LYS A 66 -32.81 -5.92 -19.84
C LYS A 66 -32.89 -4.40 -19.86
N ALA A 67 -33.59 -3.88 -18.85
CA ALA A 67 -33.66 -2.45 -18.59
C ALA A 67 -32.29 -1.88 -18.18
N THR A 68 -32.07 -0.60 -18.51
CA THR A 68 -30.82 0.14 -18.20
C THR A 68 -30.47 0.13 -16.70
N THR A 69 -31.45 -0.02 -15.81
CA THR A 69 -31.26 0.01 -14.36
C THR A 69 -30.90 -1.35 -13.76
N ALA A 70 -30.95 -2.43 -14.54
CA ALA A 70 -30.66 -3.78 -14.08
C ALA A 70 -29.18 -3.95 -13.70
N ASN A 71 -28.93 -4.45 -12.49
CA ASN A 71 -27.58 -4.76 -12.02
C ASN A 71 -27.09 -6.06 -12.69
N ASN A 72 -26.10 -5.96 -13.56
CA ASN A 72 -25.40 -7.12 -14.11
C ASN A 72 -24.08 -7.32 -13.38
N GLY A 73 -23.85 -8.51 -12.84
CA GLY A 73 -22.61 -8.83 -12.13
C GLY A 73 -21.40 -8.70 -13.07
N CYS A 74 -20.30 -8.15 -12.57
CA CYS A 74 -19.04 -8.04 -13.32
C CYS A 74 -17.86 -8.66 -12.57
N ASN A 75 -18.14 -9.43 -11.53
CA ASN A 75 -17.16 -10.11 -10.70
C ASN A 75 -16.06 -9.25 -10.09
N GLU A 76 -16.35 -7.99 -9.78
CA GLU A 76 -15.42 -7.10 -9.08
C GLU A 76 -15.96 -6.72 -7.70
N SER A 77 -15.04 -6.61 -6.74
CA SER A 77 -15.33 -6.21 -5.36
C SER A 77 -15.09 -4.71 -5.18
N PHE A 78 -15.72 -4.11 -4.17
CA PHE A 78 -15.59 -2.67 -3.87
C PHE A 78 -14.22 -2.36 -3.23
N THR A 79 -13.19 -2.40 -4.06
CA THR A 79 -11.81 -2.03 -3.76
C THR A 79 -11.32 -1.04 -4.82
N ARG A 80 -10.17 -0.41 -4.59
CA ARG A 80 -9.56 0.49 -5.58
C ARG A 80 -9.38 -0.20 -6.93
N ASP A 81 -8.71 -1.36 -6.91
CA ASP A 81 -8.42 -2.13 -8.12
C ASP A 81 -9.73 -2.66 -8.74
N GLY A 82 -10.70 -3.08 -7.92
CA GLY A 82 -12.02 -3.51 -8.40
C GLY A 82 -12.81 -2.39 -9.08
N CYS A 83 -12.69 -1.14 -8.61
CA CYS A 83 -13.31 0.02 -9.30
C CYS A 83 -12.72 0.23 -10.69
N ILE A 84 -11.38 0.18 -10.81
CA ILE A 84 -10.70 0.33 -12.10
C ILE A 84 -11.03 -0.83 -13.04
N ASN A 85 -10.99 -2.06 -12.55
CA ASN A 85 -11.37 -3.24 -13.34
C ASN A 85 -12.83 -3.14 -13.80
N ALA A 86 -13.74 -2.67 -12.94
CA ALA A 86 -15.14 -2.45 -13.30
C ALA A 86 -15.28 -1.38 -14.40
N LEU A 87 -14.49 -0.31 -14.36
CA LEU A 87 -14.46 0.69 -15.43
C LEU A 87 -13.91 0.10 -16.73
N ALA A 88 -12.81 -0.64 -16.67
CA ALA A 88 -12.24 -1.27 -17.85
C ALA A 88 -13.24 -2.28 -18.48
N LYS A 89 -13.99 -3.03 -17.66
CA LYS A 89 -15.10 -3.89 -18.11
C LYS A 89 -16.26 -3.09 -18.68
N ALA A 90 -16.59 -1.94 -18.10
CA ALA A 90 -17.62 -1.04 -18.62
C ALA A 90 -17.26 -0.49 -20.01
N ILE A 91 -15.98 -0.18 -20.24
CA ILE A 91 -15.47 0.23 -21.55
C ILE A 91 -15.60 -0.91 -22.55
N ALA A 92 -15.15 -2.12 -22.20
CA ALA A 92 -15.28 -3.30 -23.04
C ALA A 92 -16.75 -3.61 -23.39
N VAL A 93 -17.66 -3.50 -22.42
CA VAL A 93 -19.11 -3.66 -22.65
C VAL A 93 -19.63 -2.58 -23.59
N SER A 94 -19.24 -1.32 -23.40
CA SER A 94 -19.67 -0.22 -24.28
C SER A 94 -19.19 -0.41 -25.72
N ASP A 95 -18.01 -0.99 -25.93
CA ASP A 95 -17.50 -1.28 -27.26
C ASP A 95 -18.28 -2.46 -27.87
N LYS A 96 -18.48 -3.54 -27.12
CA LYS A 96 -19.20 -4.73 -27.60
C LYS A 96 -20.66 -4.49 -27.92
N LEU A 97 -21.35 -3.65 -27.15
CA LEU A 97 -22.73 -3.24 -27.42
C LEU A 97 -22.88 -2.49 -28.77
N LYS A 98 -21.80 -1.95 -29.34
CA LYS A 98 -21.82 -1.31 -30.67
C LYS A 98 -21.55 -2.29 -31.82
N THR A 99 -20.97 -3.45 -31.52
CA THR A 99 -20.44 -4.37 -32.55
C THR A 99 -21.23 -5.66 -32.70
N LEU A 100 -21.99 -6.07 -31.68
CA LEU A 100 -22.74 -7.32 -31.69
C LEU A 100 -24.21 -7.04 -32.02
N ASP A 101 -24.69 -7.67 -33.08
CA ASP A 101 -26.07 -7.56 -33.54
C ASP A 101 -27.02 -8.53 -32.80
N SER A 102 -26.46 -9.59 -32.20
CA SER A 102 -27.20 -10.61 -31.45
C SER A 102 -27.04 -10.43 -29.94
N GLU A 103 -28.17 -10.32 -29.23
CA GLU A 103 -28.18 -10.24 -27.77
C GLU A 103 -27.71 -11.56 -27.11
N SER A 104 -27.99 -12.72 -27.73
CA SER A 104 -27.53 -14.01 -27.22
C SER A 104 -26.00 -14.12 -27.24
N GLU A 105 -25.37 -13.73 -28.35
CA GLU A 105 -23.90 -13.71 -28.48
C GLU A 105 -23.27 -12.72 -27.50
N PHE A 106 -23.92 -11.56 -27.28
CA PHE A 106 -23.47 -10.60 -26.28
C PHE A 106 -23.47 -11.20 -24.88
N TRP A 107 -24.52 -11.92 -24.48
CA TRP A 107 -24.59 -12.52 -23.14
C TRP A 107 -23.61 -13.68 -22.97
N GLU A 108 -23.40 -14.51 -23.99
CA GLU A 108 -22.36 -15.56 -23.97
C GLU A 108 -20.95 -14.97 -23.79
N TRP A 109 -20.65 -13.89 -24.52
CA TRP A 109 -19.42 -13.13 -24.32
C TRP A 109 -19.35 -12.48 -22.93
N TYR A 110 -20.46 -11.93 -22.44
CA TYR A 110 -20.51 -11.27 -21.13
C TYR A 110 -20.25 -12.25 -19.98
N GLU A 111 -20.83 -13.46 -20.03
CA GLU A 111 -20.56 -14.50 -19.03
C GLU A 111 -19.09 -14.92 -19.05
N SER A 112 -18.52 -15.17 -20.24
CA SER A 112 -17.14 -15.64 -20.38
C SER A 112 -16.08 -14.58 -20.08
N GLU A 113 -16.19 -13.38 -20.63
CA GLU A 113 -15.13 -12.36 -20.55
C GLU A 113 -15.32 -11.35 -19.40
N ILE A 114 -16.56 -10.98 -19.08
CA ILE A 114 -16.85 -9.90 -18.12
C ILE A 114 -17.05 -10.45 -16.71
N LYS A 115 -17.97 -11.41 -16.55
CA LYS A 115 -18.11 -12.12 -15.30
C LYS A 115 -16.90 -13.00 -15.05
N GLY A 116 -16.33 -13.58 -16.11
CA GLY A 116 -15.32 -14.60 -15.97
C GLY A 116 -15.99 -15.77 -15.27
N THR A 117 -16.67 -16.63 -16.02
CA THR A 117 -17.06 -17.94 -15.51
C THR A 117 -15.82 -18.51 -14.83
N VAL A 118 -15.94 -18.79 -13.53
CA VAL A 118 -14.96 -19.59 -12.80
C VAL A 118 -14.79 -20.82 -13.66
N SER A 119 -13.64 -20.98 -14.30
CA SER A 119 -13.29 -22.22 -14.96
C SER A 119 -13.54 -23.30 -13.91
N LEU A 120 -14.54 -24.13 -14.17
CA LEU A 120 -14.82 -25.33 -13.40
C LEU A 120 -13.67 -26.29 -13.69
N GLU A 121 -12.54 -26.05 -13.06
CA GLU A 121 -11.56 -27.06 -12.74
C GLU A 121 -10.64 -26.50 -11.67
N ASN A 122 -10.58 -27.25 -10.57
CA ASN A 122 -9.66 -27.11 -9.47
C ASN A 122 -8.22 -27.40 -9.93
N ASP A 123 -7.70 -26.66 -10.91
CA ASP A 123 -6.26 -26.45 -11.00
C ASP A 123 -5.92 -25.52 -9.84
N ILE A 124 -5.88 -26.09 -8.63
CA ILE A 124 -5.53 -25.38 -7.42
C ILE A 124 -4.07 -25.02 -7.56
N ILE A 125 -3.85 -23.84 -8.13
CA ILE A 125 -2.54 -23.20 -8.24
C ILE A 125 -1.86 -23.28 -6.89
N THR A 126 -0.55 -23.45 -6.92
CA THR A 126 0.22 -23.47 -5.68
C THR A 126 0.34 -22.06 -5.11
N ILE A 127 0.71 -21.95 -3.84
CA ILE A 127 1.08 -20.67 -3.24
C ILE A 127 2.20 -20.01 -4.07
N GLY A 128 3.16 -20.79 -4.61
CA GLY A 128 4.23 -20.29 -5.47
C GLY A 128 3.70 -19.62 -6.76
N ASP A 129 2.77 -20.27 -7.45
CA ASP A 129 2.15 -19.72 -8.65
C ASP A 129 1.38 -18.42 -8.35
N ALA A 130 0.65 -18.42 -7.24
CA ALA A 130 -0.10 -17.26 -6.76
C ALA A 130 0.81 -16.07 -6.43
N ILE A 131 1.99 -16.32 -5.88
CA ILE A 131 3.00 -15.29 -5.60
C ILE A 131 3.45 -14.63 -6.90
N GLU A 132 3.75 -15.42 -7.94
CA GLU A 132 4.17 -14.84 -9.22
C GLU A 132 3.02 -14.10 -9.92
N ILE A 133 1.77 -14.57 -9.81
CA ILE A 133 0.59 -13.82 -10.28
C ILE A 133 0.50 -12.46 -9.58
N VAL A 134 0.55 -12.43 -8.24
CA VAL A 134 0.48 -11.17 -7.47
C VAL A 134 1.64 -10.24 -7.82
N LYS A 135 2.84 -10.77 -7.97
CA LYS A 135 4.03 -9.99 -8.34
C LYS A 135 3.89 -9.37 -9.72
N ASN A 136 3.46 -10.14 -10.71
CA ASN A 136 3.23 -9.65 -12.07
C ASN A 136 2.13 -8.58 -12.09
N ASN A 137 1.01 -8.83 -11.41
CA ASN A 137 -0.08 -7.85 -11.26
C ASN A 137 0.39 -6.57 -10.57
N TYR A 138 1.26 -6.67 -9.57
CA TYR A 138 1.80 -5.51 -8.87
C TYR A 138 2.73 -4.68 -9.76
N ILE A 139 3.68 -5.33 -10.45
CA ILE A 139 4.69 -4.68 -11.30
C ILE A 139 4.05 -4.03 -12.53
N ASN A 140 3.08 -4.70 -13.15
CA ASN A 140 2.38 -4.20 -14.33
C ASN A 140 1.18 -3.30 -13.99
N GLY A 141 0.96 -3.05 -12.69
CA GLY A 141 -0.15 -2.24 -12.22
C GLY A 141 0.22 -0.78 -12.00
N TYR A 142 -0.70 -0.06 -11.37
CA TYR A 142 -0.53 1.34 -11.03
C TYR A 142 -0.49 1.55 -9.51
N ASP A 143 0.28 2.54 -9.09
CA ASP A 143 0.38 2.91 -7.69
C ASP A 143 -0.83 3.71 -7.19
N LYS A 144 -0.80 4.16 -5.92
CA LYS A 144 -1.90 4.93 -5.33
C LYS A 144 -2.11 6.30 -5.99
N CYS A 145 -1.09 6.81 -6.67
CA CYS A 145 -1.11 8.09 -7.38
C CYS A 145 -1.39 7.90 -8.88
N GLY A 146 -1.70 6.67 -9.32
CA GLY A 146 -1.93 6.37 -10.73
C GLY A 146 -0.66 6.39 -11.58
N ARG A 147 0.53 6.27 -10.96
CA ARG A 147 1.80 6.11 -11.69
C ARG A 147 1.94 4.66 -12.14
N ASP A 148 2.30 4.47 -13.41
CA ASP A 148 2.58 3.16 -13.99
C ASP A 148 3.84 2.57 -13.34
N ARG A 149 3.70 1.41 -12.70
CA ARG A 149 4.81 0.75 -11.99
C ARG A 149 5.75 0.00 -12.92
N SER A 150 5.36 -0.21 -14.18
CA SER A 150 6.16 -0.87 -15.20
C SER A 150 7.22 0.07 -15.81
N ASP A 151 7.16 1.37 -15.51
CA ASP A 151 8.18 2.34 -15.93
C ASP A 151 9.58 1.89 -15.46
N LYS A 152 10.49 1.77 -16.43
CA LYS A 152 11.88 1.38 -16.20
C LYS A 152 12.58 2.26 -15.17
N ARG A 153 12.24 3.55 -15.09
CA ARG A 153 12.80 4.51 -14.12
C ARG A 153 12.40 4.19 -12.68
N LEU A 154 11.24 3.56 -12.48
CA LEU A 154 10.69 3.25 -11.17
C LEU A 154 10.95 1.81 -10.74
N ARG A 155 11.40 0.93 -11.64
CA ARG A 155 11.53 -0.52 -11.42
C ARG A 155 12.20 -0.90 -10.09
N THR A 156 13.33 -0.28 -9.75
CA THR A 156 14.04 -0.58 -8.48
C THR A 156 13.18 -0.25 -7.27
N ASN A 157 12.53 0.92 -7.27
CA ASN A 157 11.65 1.35 -6.18
C ASN A 157 10.36 0.50 -6.14
N THR A 158 9.77 0.20 -7.30
CA THR A 158 8.61 -0.71 -7.42
C THR A 158 8.91 -2.06 -6.80
N LEU A 159 10.06 -2.67 -7.11
CA LEU A 159 10.46 -3.99 -6.58
C LEU A 159 10.73 -3.92 -5.06
N ALA A 160 11.39 -2.86 -4.58
CA ALA A 160 11.61 -2.66 -3.15
C ALA A 160 10.28 -2.53 -2.39
N ASN A 161 9.34 -1.75 -2.92
CA ASN A 161 8.01 -1.58 -2.34
C ASN A 161 7.19 -2.86 -2.37
N TYR A 162 7.27 -3.62 -3.47
CA TYR A 162 6.65 -4.94 -3.56
C TYR A 162 7.17 -5.86 -2.45
N HIS A 163 8.50 -5.96 -2.29
CA HIS A 163 9.11 -6.82 -1.28
C HIS A 163 8.71 -6.37 0.14
N LEU A 164 8.73 -5.06 0.42
CA LEU A 164 8.33 -4.52 1.72
C LEU A 164 6.85 -4.73 2.06
N THR A 165 5.97 -4.70 1.06
CA THR A 165 4.52 -4.79 1.23
C THR A 165 4.03 -6.24 1.25
N TYR A 166 4.58 -7.09 0.37
CA TYR A 166 4.10 -8.45 0.13
C TYR A 166 5.23 -9.48 0.17
N GLY A 167 6.32 -9.25 -0.56
CA GLY A 167 7.38 -10.26 -0.77
C GLY A 167 7.95 -10.85 0.51
N LYS A 168 8.30 -10.02 1.50
CA LYS A 168 8.81 -10.48 2.81
C LYS A 168 7.85 -11.39 3.58
N HIS A 169 6.55 -11.31 3.29
CA HIS A 169 5.53 -12.18 3.88
C HIS A 169 5.44 -13.48 3.09
N PHE A 170 5.43 -13.39 1.77
CA PHE A 170 5.35 -14.53 0.87
C PHE A 170 6.56 -15.47 0.98
N GLU A 171 7.76 -14.94 1.22
CA GLU A 171 8.99 -15.70 1.45
C GLU A 171 8.92 -16.67 2.65
N LYS A 172 8.00 -16.44 3.60
CA LYS A 172 7.80 -17.33 4.75
C LYS A 172 6.82 -18.46 4.49
N LEU A 173 6.06 -18.38 3.41
CA LEU A 173 5.06 -19.39 3.05
C LEU A 173 5.75 -20.57 2.35
N ASN A 174 5.19 -21.76 2.48
CA ASN A 174 5.59 -22.91 1.70
C ASN A 174 5.00 -22.81 0.28
N PRO A 175 5.81 -22.56 -0.76
CA PRO A 175 5.30 -22.31 -2.11
C PRO A 175 4.70 -23.57 -2.75
N LYS A 176 5.00 -24.77 -2.23
CA LYS A 176 4.52 -26.03 -2.80
C LYS A 176 3.10 -26.41 -2.36
N LEU A 177 2.57 -25.74 -1.33
CA LEU A 177 1.21 -26.00 -0.88
C LEU A 177 0.21 -25.45 -1.89
N GLN A 178 -0.91 -26.14 -2.01
CA GLN A 178 -2.07 -25.66 -2.75
C GLN A 178 -2.62 -24.37 -2.12
N LEU A 179 -3.08 -23.44 -2.95
CA LEU A 179 -3.69 -22.19 -2.50
C LEU A 179 -5.13 -22.42 -2.02
N THR A 180 -5.27 -23.01 -0.83
CA THR A 180 -6.56 -23.19 -0.15
C THR A 180 -6.64 -22.35 1.12
N GLY A 181 -7.85 -22.07 1.58
CA GLY A 181 -8.09 -21.33 2.81
C GLY A 181 -7.51 -22.06 4.03
N GLU A 182 -7.61 -23.39 4.07
CA GLU A 182 -7.04 -24.22 5.12
C GLU A 182 -5.50 -24.13 5.16
N ASN A 183 -4.84 -24.23 4.01
CA ASN A 183 -3.38 -24.09 3.93
C ASN A 183 -2.93 -22.67 4.29
N ILE A 184 -3.65 -21.64 3.84
CA ILE A 184 -3.36 -20.24 4.20
C ILE A 184 -3.52 -20.00 5.71
N ILE A 185 -4.57 -20.53 6.34
CA ILE A 185 -4.76 -20.45 7.80
C ILE A 185 -3.60 -21.14 8.52
N SER A 186 -3.24 -22.35 8.09
CA SER A 186 -2.13 -23.12 8.66
C SER A 186 -0.81 -22.34 8.56
N GLU A 187 -0.48 -21.81 7.39
CA GLU A 187 0.75 -21.04 7.18
C GLU A 187 0.79 -19.71 7.95
N LEU A 188 -0.35 -19.03 8.08
CA LEU A 188 -0.47 -17.83 8.90
C LEU A 188 -0.21 -18.12 10.38
N ASN A 189 -0.80 -19.20 10.89
CA ASN A 189 -0.59 -19.64 12.27
C ASN A 189 0.84 -20.13 12.51
N ARG A 190 1.42 -20.88 11.57
CA ARG A 190 2.81 -21.39 11.66
C ARG A 190 3.83 -20.26 11.76
N ASN A 191 3.68 -19.21 10.95
CA ASN A 191 4.69 -18.16 10.84
C ASN A 191 4.45 -16.95 11.76
N TRP A 192 3.19 -16.65 12.08
CA TRP A 192 2.80 -15.47 12.85
C TRP A 192 1.76 -15.74 13.95
N GLY A 193 1.42 -17.00 14.26
CA GLY A 193 0.45 -17.34 15.31
C GLY A 193 0.84 -16.80 16.70
N GLN A 194 2.13 -16.76 17.01
CA GLN A 194 2.68 -16.15 18.24
C GLN A 194 2.40 -14.65 18.37
N LEU A 195 1.99 -13.99 17.29
CA LEU A 195 1.63 -12.57 17.26
C LEU A 195 0.12 -12.34 17.46
N ILE A 196 -0.66 -13.42 17.57
CA ILE A 196 -2.05 -13.41 17.98
C ILE A 196 -2.10 -13.42 19.51
N VAL A 197 -2.87 -12.50 20.08
CA VAL A 197 -3.08 -12.40 21.54
C VAL A 197 -4.26 -13.27 21.95
N SER A 198 -5.38 -13.16 21.24
CA SER A 198 -6.55 -14.01 21.45
C SER A 198 -7.47 -13.99 20.24
N ILE A 199 -8.28 -15.04 20.12
CA ILE A 199 -9.39 -15.13 19.17
C ILE A 199 -10.65 -15.36 19.99
N SER A 200 -11.63 -14.47 19.88
CA SER A 200 -12.91 -14.56 20.59
C SER A 200 -14.04 -14.29 19.62
N GLY A 201 -14.83 -15.33 19.33
CA GLY A 201 -15.90 -15.26 18.35
C GLY A 201 -15.40 -14.77 16.98
N SER A 202 -15.98 -13.68 16.49
CA SER A 202 -15.63 -13.06 15.20
C SER A 202 -14.52 -12.00 15.30
N GLN A 203 -13.75 -11.98 16.39
CA GLN A 203 -12.69 -10.99 16.61
C GLN A 203 -11.35 -11.66 16.93
N THR A 204 -10.30 -11.19 16.27
CA THR A 204 -8.91 -11.54 16.58
C THR A 204 -8.15 -10.34 17.11
N LEU A 205 -7.64 -10.45 18.33
CA LEU A 205 -6.74 -9.48 18.95
C LEU A 205 -5.30 -9.86 18.61
N CYS A 206 -4.53 -8.96 18.01
CA CYS A 206 -3.21 -9.28 17.50
C CYS A 206 -2.22 -8.10 17.56
N SER A 207 -0.96 -8.35 17.20
CA SER A 207 0.01 -7.29 16.95
C SER A 207 -0.17 -6.65 15.56
N LYS A 208 0.46 -5.49 15.34
CA LYS A 208 0.56 -4.86 14.01
C LYS A 208 1.26 -5.78 13.00
N GLY A 209 2.26 -6.55 13.45
CA GLY A 209 2.99 -7.49 12.61
C GLY A 209 2.09 -8.58 12.03
N PHE A 210 1.22 -9.17 12.85
CA PHE A 210 0.24 -10.16 12.38
C PHE A 210 -0.73 -9.53 11.38
N LYS A 211 -1.32 -8.37 11.70
CA LYS A 211 -2.29 -7.71 10.81
C LYS A 211 -1.70 -7.42 9.43
N ASN A 212 -0.45 -6.96 9.37
CA ASN A 212 0.25 -6.70 8.12
C ASN A 212 0.47 -7.98 7.32
N ALA A 213 0.98 -9.04 7.96
CA ALA A 213 1.18 -10.33 7.32
C ALA A 213 -0.15 -10.92 6.81
N TYR A 214 -1.17 -10.96 7.65
CA TYR A 214 -2.53 -11.37 7.31
C TYR A 214 -3.06 -10.63 6.08
N THR A 215 -3.00 -9.30 6.08
CA THR A 215 -3.49 -8.48 4.97
C THR A 215 -2.71 -8.72 3.68
N GLY A 216 -1.39 -8.88 3.79
CA GLY A 216 -0.51 -9.18 2.67
C GLY A 216 -0.76 -10.57 2.08
N VAL A 217 -0.88 -11.61 2.91
CA VAL A 217 -1.17 -12.98 2.49
C VAL A 217 -2.54 -13.09 1.81
N LEU A 218 -3.56 -12.38 2.32
CA LEU A 218 -4.87 -12.34 1.66
C LEU A 218 -4.83 -11.74 0.24
N LYS A 219 -3.77 -11.03 -0.14
CA LYS A 219 -3.60 -10.54 -1.52
C LYS A 219 -3.48 -11.70 -2.51
N LEU A 220 -2.91 -12.85 -2.12
CA LEU A 220 -2.84 -14.05 -2.95
C LEU A 220 -4.24 -14.48 -3.39
N LEU A 221 -5.15 -14.70 -2.44
CA LEU A 221 -6.52 -15.15 -2.70
C LEU A 221 -7.34 -14.12 -3.49
N ARG A 222 -7.10 -12.82 -3.28
CA ARG A 222 -7.81 -11.75 -3.98
C ARG A 222 -7.41 -11.65 -5.45
N ASP A 223 -6.11 -11.66 -5.72
CA ASP A 223 -5.60 -11.47 -7.08
C ASP A 223 -5.78 -12.73 -7.94
N THR A 224 -5.91 -13.90 -7.30
CA THR A 224 -6.27 -15.16 -7.96
C THR A 224 -7.78 -15.42 -8.00
N ARG A 225 -8.59 -14.49 -7.49
CA ARG A 225 -10.07 -14.53 -7.51
C ARG A 225 -10.69 -15.76 -6.81
N LEU A 226 -10.03 -16.27 -5.77
CA LEU A 226 -10.53 -17.37 -4.94
C LEU A 226 -11.39 -16.85 -3.79
N ASP A 227 -12.54 -16.24 -4.10
CA ASP A 227 -13.44 -15.62 -3.12
C ASP A 227 -13.98 -16.61 -2.07
N GLY A 228 -14.20 -17.88 -2.46
CA GLY A 228 -14.62 -18.94 -1.53
C GLY A 228 -13.56 -19.21 -0.46
N GLU A 229 -12.32 -19.40 -0.89
CA GLU A 229 -11.18 -19.61 0.02
C GLU A 229 -10.90 -18.36 0.87
N LEU A 230 -11.00 -17.16 0.29
CA LEU A 230 -10.91 -15.89 1.02
C LEU A 230 -11.97 -15.80 2.13
N THR A 231 -13.19 -16.25 1.85
CA THR A 231 -14.28 -16.27 2.84
C THR A 231 -13.96 -17.21 3.99
N LYS A 232 -13.38 -18.38 3.73
CA LYS A 232 -12.94 -19.30 4.80
C LYS A 232 -11.92 -18.66 5.73
N VAL A 233 -10.87 -18.04 5.18
CA VAL A 233 -9.81 -17.39 5.96
C VAL A 233 -10.34 -16.18 6.74
N THR A 234 -11.17 -15.35 6.11
CA THR A 234 -11.77 -14.17 6.77
C THR A 234 -12.76 -14.56 7.86
N LYS A 235 -13.51 -15.66 7.70
CA LYS A 235 -14.37 -16.20 8.75
C LYS A 235 -13.57 -16.75 9.95
N HIS A 236 -12.44 -17.41 9.69
CA HIS A 236 -11.59 -17.97 10.74
C HIS A 236 -10.98 -16.89 11.64
N PHE A 237 -10.37 -15.85 11.05
CA PHE A 237 -9.73 -14.78 11.83
C PHE A 237 -10.67 -13.63 12.20
N GLY A 238 -11.82 -13.52 11.53
CA GLY A 238 -12.78 -12.44 11.77
C GLY A 238 -12.18 -11.04 11.64
N VAL A 239 -12.70 -10.11 12.44
CA VAL A 239 -12.22 -8.72 12.48
C VAL A 239 -10.93 -8.64 13.31
N THR A 240 -9.83 -8.25 12.67
CA THR A 240 -8.53 -8.08 13.33
C THR A 240 -8.43 -6.70 14.02
N ARG A 241 -8.09 -6.70 15.32
CA ARG A 241 -7.81 -5.49 16.11
C ARG A 241 -6.41 -5.53 16.70
N ILE A 242 -5.68 -4.43 16.55
CA ILE A 242 -4.33 -4.29 17.12
C ILE A 242 -4.46 -3.87 18.58
N VAL A 243 -3.97 -4.69 19.50
CA VAL A 243 -4.03 -4.42 20.96
C VAL A 243 -2.70 -3.95 21.54
N ARG A 244 -1.58 -4.29 20.90
CA ARG A 244 -0.27 -3.79 21.33
C ARG A 244 0.08 -2.52 20.59
N LYS A 245 -0.05 -1.38 21.27
CA LYS A 245 0.71 -0.18 20.93
C LYS A 245 2.14 -0.41 21.41
N THR A 246 3.12 -0.09 20.58
CA THR A 246 4.51 0.00 21.04
C THR A 246 4.52 0.96 22.22
N GLU A 247 5.03 0.54 23.38
CA GLU A 247 5.28 1.49 24.47
C GLU A 247 6.27 2.53 23.97
N GLU A 248 5.94 3.79 24.21
CA GLU A 248 6.81 4.89 23.83
C GLU A 248 8.06 4.81 24.70
N GLN A 249 9.19 4.47 24.07
CA GLN A 249 10.47 4.49 24.75
C GLN A 249 10.93 5.94 24.85
N ALA A 250 10.91 6.48 26.06
CA ALA A 250 11.44 7.79 26.39
C ALA A 250 12.74 7.65 27.19
N ILE A 251 13.62 8.63 27.04
CA ILE A 251 14.81 8.81 27.85
C ILE A 251 14.69 10.17 28.54
N ASP A 252 14.91 10.22 29.85
CA ASP A 252 15.00 11.50 30.54
C ASP A 252 16.33 12.21 30.23
N LEU A 253 16.38 13.51 30.56
CA LEU A 253 17.54 14.33 30.26
C LEU A 253 18.80 13.86 30.99
N GLU A 254 18.68 13.37 32.23
CA GLU A 254 19.82 12.93 33.04
C GLU A 254 20.46 11.68 32.42
N THR A 255 19.64 10.70 32.05
CA THR A 255 20.06 9.48 31.36
C THR A 255 20.70 9.80 30.01
N PHE A 256 20.15 10.78 29.29
CA PHE A 256 20.75 11.25 28.03
C PHE A 256 22.13 11.87 28.25
N LEU A 257 22.28 12.74 29.26
CA LEU A 257 23.55 13.42 29.56
C LEU A 257 24.62 12.43 30.06
N ASP A 258 24.23 11.43 30.85
CA ASP A 258 25.13 10.34 31.25
C ASP A 258 25.55 9.48 30.05
N PHE A 259 24.61 9.14 29.15
CA PHE A 259 24.93 8.44 27.91
C PHE A 259 25.94 9.24 27.05
N ARG A 260 25.76 10.56 26.93
CA ARG A 260 26.72 11.46 26.29
C ARG A 260 28.09 11.39 26.97
N ALA A 261 28.14 11.42 28.30
CA ALA A 261 29.39 11.34 29.03
C ALA A 261 30.11 10.02 28.78
N ARG A 262 29.40 8.88 28.78
CA ARG A 262 29.97 7.56 28.48
C ARG A 262 30.53 7.45 27.06
N VAL A 263 29.81 7.96 26.06
CA VAL A 263 30.25 7.86 24.67
C VAL A 263 31.40 8.82 24.36
N LEU A 264 31.44 9.99 25.00
CA LEU A 264 32.47 10.97 24.75
C LEU A 264 33.65 10.90 25.74
N GLY A 265 33.60 9.99 26.72
CA GLY A 265 34.67 9.86 27.73
C GLY A 265 34.75 11.04 28.69
N LEU A 266 33.61 11.67 28.97
CA LEU A 266 33.51 12.81 29.90
C LEU A 266 33.25 12.29 31.32
N ASN A 267 33.32 13.17 32.33
CA ASN A 267 32.96 12.87 33.72
C ASN A 267 33.66 11.61 34.29
N GLY A 268 34.90 11.35 33.89
CA GLY A 268 35.70 10.22 34.39
C GLY A 268 35.51 8.89 33.66
N TYR A 269 34.64 8.82 32.64
CA TYR A 269 34.50 7.61 31.83
C TYR A 269 35.73 7.38 30.95
N LYS A 270 36.34 6.19 31.07
CA LYS A 270 37.49 5.78 30.25
C LYS A 270 37.01 5.18 28.93
N LEU A 271 37.49 5.73 27.83
CA LEU A 271 37.27 5.17 26.50
C LEU A 271 38.30 4.08 26.19
N THR A 272 37.88 3.07 25.43
CA THR A 272 38.80 2.09 24.86
C THR A 272 39.64 2.71 23.74
N LYS A 273 40.76 2.08 23.37
CA LYS A 273 41.62 2.54 22.26
C LYS A 273 40.84 2.69 20.94
N ALA A 274 39.96 1.74 20.63
CA ALA A 274 39.12 1.80 19.43
C ALA A 274 38.12 2.97 19.48
N GLN A 275 37.58 3.28 20.66
CA GLN A 275 36.65 4.39 20.85
C GLN A 275 37.36 5.75 20.74
N LEU A 276 38.57 5.87 21.30
CA LEU A 276 39.42 7.06 21.17
C LEU A 276 39.79 7.32 19.71
N ASN A 277 40.18 6.29 18.96
CA ASN A 277 40.49 6.43 17.54
C ASN A 277 39.31 6.92 16.69
N ASN A 278 38.07 6.79 17.19
CA ASN A 278 36.84 7.21 16.51
C ASN A 278 36.15 8.39 17.20
N ILE A 279 36.87 9.16 18.03
CA ILE A 279 36.27 10.20 18.87
C ILE A 279 35.57 11.31 18.06
N GLU A 280 36.11 11.70 16.91
CA GLU A 280 35.50 12.75 16.08
C GLU A 280 34.19 12.28 15.43
N SER A 281 34.14 11.03 14.98
CA SER A 281 32.90 10.41 14.50
C SER A 281 31.84 10.35 15.62
N ARG A 282 32.26 9.96 16.83
CA ARG A 282 31.38 9.94 18.01
C ARG A 282 30.84 11.32 18.37
N LYS A 283 31.68 12.35 18.34
CA LYS A 283 31.27 13.76 18.56
C LYS A 283 30.25 14.20 17.51
N SER A 284 30.50 13.89 16.23
CA SER A 284 29.58 14.21 15.12
C SER A 284 28.21 13.55 15.30
N TRP A 285 28.18 12.25 15.65
CA TRP A 285 26.92 11.56 15.97
C TRP A 285 26.21 12.16 17.17
N PHE A 286 26.92 12.47 18.26
CA PHE A 286 26.30 13.08 19.44
C PHE A 286 25.79 14.49 19.20
N LYS A 287 26.44 15.26 18.33
CA LYS A 287 25.93 16.56 17.85
C LYS A 287 24.56 16.37 17.19
N ALA A 288 24.45 15.43 16.26
CA ALA A 288 23.18 15.13 15.58
C ALA A 288 22.09 14.66 16.55
N ILE A 289 22.41 13.77 17.48
CA ILE A 289 21.47 13.28 18.48
C ILE A 289 21.02 14.41 19.42
N SER A 290 21.93 15.29 19.84
CA SER A 290 21.60 16.43 20.72
C SER A 290 20.67 17.43 20.04
N PHE A 291 20.87 17.71 18.75
CA PHE A 291 19.92 18.49 17.96
C PHE A 291 18.56 17.80 17.90
N ASN A 292 18.54 16.49 17.62
CA ASN A 292 17.27 15.79 17.51
C ASN A 292 16.52 15.70 18.85
N LEU A 293 17.22 15.70 19.98
CA LEU A 293 16.62 15.79 21.30
C LEU A 293 15.89 17.13 21.51
N LEU A 294 16.46 18.25 21.05
CA LEU A 294 15.88 19.59 21.21
C LEU A 294 14.68 19.83 20.28
N TYR A 295 14.75 19.34 19.04
CA TYR A 295 13.76 19.66 18.00
C TYR A 295 12.77 18.51 17.69
N GLY A 296 13.06 17.27 18.08
CA GLY A 296 12.15 16.14 17.93
C GLY A 296 11.90 15.69 16.48
N PHE A 297 12.85 15.88 15.56
CA PHE A 297 12.66 15.51 14.16
C PHE A 297 12.62 13.99 13.96
N ARG A 298 11.83 13.55 12.98
CA ARG A 298 11.96 12.20 12.42
C ARG A 298 13.29 12.08 11.69
N CYS A 299 13.85 10.88 11.60
CA CYS A 299 15.14 10.66 10.91
C CYS A 299 15.17 11.20 9.47
N SER A 300 14.05 11.15 8.74
CA SER A 300 13.94 11.70 7.38
C SER A 300 13.93 13.24 7.35
N GLU A 301 13.30 13.88 8.34
CA GLU A 301 13.27 15.33 8.49
C GLU A 301 14.65 15.84 8.91
N PHE A 302 15.30 15.16 9.87
CA PHE A 302 16.65 15.47 10.32
C PHE A 302 17.67 15.43 9.16
N LYS A 303 17.60 14.40 8.31
CA LYS A 303 18.45 14.30 7.10
C LYS A 303 18.22 15.42 6.08
N ALA A 304 17.09 16.11 6.13
CA ALA A 304 16.76 17.18 5.22
C ALA A 304 17.25 18.56 5.71
N ILE A 305 17.80 18.65 6.92
CA ILE A 305 18.31 19.89 7.50
C ILE A 305 19.55 20.34 6.72
N ARG A 306 19.48 21.54 6.16
CA ARG A 306 20.55 22.13 5.35
C ARG A 306 21.56 22.90 6.19
N ASN A 307 21.13 23.52 7.28
CA ASN A 307 21.98 24.37 8.12
C ASN A 307 22.47 23.67 9.39
N LEU A 308 22.65 22.35 9.38
CA LEU A 308 23.14 21.60 10.54
C LEU A 308 24.60 21.96 10.84
N ASP A 309 25.45 21.87 9.83
CA ASP A 309 26.90 22.05 9.91
C ASP A 309 27.42 23.30 9.20
N GLU A 310 26.62 23.91 8.33
CA GLU A 310 27.04 25.07 7.55
C GLU A 310 25.92 26.11 7.51
N PRO A 311 26.23 27.41 7.40
CA PRO A 311 25.21 28.43 7.23
C PRO A 311 24.56 28.31 5.84
N VAL A 312 23.30 28.73 5.74
CA VAL A 312 22.52 28.68 4.49
C VAL A 312 22.07 30.08 4.10
N GLN A 313 22.44 30.49 2.88
CA GLN A 313 21.95 31.73 2.29
C GLN A 313 20.52 31.56 1.76
N LEU A 314 19.60 32.41 2.23
CA LEU A 314 18.21 32.50 1.77
C LEU A 314 17.95 33.92 1.27
N GLY A 315 18.07 34.13 -0.03
CA GLY A 315 17.97 35.47 -0.63
C GLY A 315 19.03 36.40 -0.04
N LYS A 316 18.61 37.44 0.68
CA LYS A 316 19.51 38.40 1.35
C LYS A 316 19.89 38.01 2.79
N ARG A 317 19.28 36.99 3.37
CA ARG A 317 19.54 36.56 4.76
C ARG A 317 20.49 35.37 4.79
N LEU A 318 21.54 35.48 5.61
CA LEU A 318 22.37 34.34 5.99
C LEU A 318 21.79 33.70 7.25
N VAL A 319 21.34 32.46 7.17
CA VAL A 319 20.92 31.68 8.34
C VAL A 319 22.13 30.90 8.84
N LYS A 320 22.54 31.14 10.08
CA LYS A 320 23.73 30.50 10.67
C LYS A 320 23.55 28.99 10.81
N ALA A 321 24.66 28.27 10.92
CA ALA A 321 24.64 26.85 11.24
C ALA A 321 24.05 26.64 12.64
N LEU A 322 23.32 25.54 12.87
CA LEU A 322 22.64 25.30 14.14
C LEU A 322 23.61 25.12 15.33
N HIS A 323 24.86 24.75 15.06
CA HIS A 323 25.88 24.56 16.09
C HIS A 323 26.79 25.77 16.29
N ASP A 324 26.56 26.85 15.54
CA ASP A 324 27.29 28.10 15.71
C ASP A 324 26.91 28.70 17.07
N PRO A 325 27.86 28.92 17.99
CA PRO A 325 27.58 29.46 19.33
C PRO A 325 27.05 30.88 19.31
N THR A 326 27.12 31.57 18.16
CA THR A 326 26.57 32.92 17.93
C THR A 326 25.20 32.88 17.23
N ASN A 327 24.62 31.70 17.05
CA ASN A 327 23.30 31.53 16.45
C ASN A 327 22.20 31.59 17.50
N ASP A 328 21.77 32.80 17.82
CA ASP A 328 20.72 33.06 18.80
C ASP A 328 19.32 32.75 18.25
N GLU A 329 19.19 32.66 16.92
CA GLU A 329 17.91 32.51 16.23
C GLU A 329 17.40 31.07 16.23
N ASN A 330 18.29 30.06 16.28
CA ASN A 330 17.93 28.64 16.34
C ASN A 330 16.97 28.19 15.22
N ILE A 331 17.05 28.81 14.05
CA ILE A 331 16.17 28.53 12.91
C ILE A 331 16.68 27.31 12.14
N VAL A 332 15.81 26.32 11.92
CA VAL A 332 16.10 25.13 11.12
C VAL A 332 15.61 25.30 9.68
N ILE A 333 16.49 25.07 8.70
CA ILE A 333 16.17 25.12 7.27
C ILE A 333 16.14 23.70 6.70
N GLY A 334 14.95 23.19 6.43
CA GLY A 334 14.74 21.89 5.79
C GLY A 334 14.63 21.98 4.27
N ARG A 335 15.03 20.91 3.56
CA ARG A 335 14.64 20.69 2.15
C ARG A 335 13.25 20.06 2.11
N VAL A 336 12.38 20.55 1.22
CA VAL A 336 11.12 19.84 0.92
C VAL A 336 11.49 18.52 0.24
N MET A 337 11.48 17.44 1.02
CA MET A 337 11.63 16.09 0.51
C MET A 337 10.25 15.63 0.08
N ALA A 338 9.96 15.73 -1.22
CA ALA A 338 8.81 15.06 -1.78
C ALA A 338 9.04 13.55 -1.61
N PHE A 339 8.32 12.93 -0.69
CA PHE A 339 8.34 11.47 -0.51
C PHE A 339 7.72 10.84 -1.76
N GLY A 340 8.55 10.27 -2.62
CA GLY A 340 8.17 9.61 -3.87
C GLY A 340 7.72 8.18 -3.69
#